data_AF-A0A2H9MBI0-F1
#
_entry.id   AF-A0A2H9MBI0-F1
#
_cell.length_a   1.000
_cell.length_b   1.000
_cell.length_c   1.000
_cell.angle_alpha   90.00
_cell.angle_beta   90.00
_cell.angle_gamma   90.00
#
_symmetry.space_group_name_H-M   'P 1'
#
loop_
_entity.id
_entity.type
_entity.pdbx_description
1 polymer ?
#
loop_
_entity_poly.entity_id
_entity_poly.type
_entity_poly.pdbx_seq_one_letter_code
_entity_poly.pdbx_strand_id
1 'polypeptide(L)'
;LSILLTVSGCKQDSSNVLWIEVYINLDEAKTLQSEVDNGHRVGEMDPVQVAHEFLNEKLNIREDINEHKEIKAGEGEKGYRLTPSDGRIVEVILFQPVRTDSTGIWVVKKYRFLNK
;
A
#
# COMPACT_ATOMS: atom_id res chain seq x y z
N LEU A 1 -20.51 -53.21 -8.09
CA LEU A 1 -20.53 -52.04 -8.98
C LEU A 1 -19.63 -50.99 -8.33
N SER A 2 -18.37 -50.88 -8.76
CA SER A 2 -17.37 -50.04 -8.09
C SER A 2 -17.36 -48.65 -8.72
N ILE A 3 -17.68 -47.63 -7.92
CA ILE A 3 -17.71 -46.23 -8.36
C ILE A 3 -16.29 -45.67 -8.28
N LEU A 4 -15.72 -45.39 -9.45
CA LEU A 4 -14.41 -44.75 -9.61
C LEU A 4 -14.58 -43.24 -9.37
N LEU A 5 -14.13 -42.75 -8.21
CA LEU A 5 -14.12 -41.32 -7.88
C LEU A 5 -13.03 -40.63 -8.69
N THR A 6 -13.43 -39.93 -9.75
CA THR A 6 -12.57 -39.00 -10.48
C THR A 6 -12.23 -37.83 -9.56
N VAL A 7 -11.00 -37.81 -9.06
CA VAL A 7 -10.41 -36.62 -8.43
C VAL A 7 -10.23 -35.59 -9.55
N SER A 8 -11.25 -34.76 -9.74
CA SER A 8 -11.10 -33.51 -10.48
C SER A 8 -10.12 -32.66 -9.67
N GLY A 9 -8.86 -32.65 -10.11
CA GLY A 9 -7.88 -31.70 -9.62
C GLY A 9 -8.42 -30.30 -9.90
N CYS A 10 -8.89 -29.63 -8.85
CA CYS A 10 -9.07 -28.19 -8.90
C CYS A 10 -7.71 -27.59 -9.25
N LYS A 11 -7.55 -27.15 -10.49
CA LYS A 11 -6.58 -26.12 -10.82
C LYS A 11 -6.97 -24.91 -9.98
N GLN A 12 -6.27 -24.72 -8.87
CA GLN A 12 -6.41 -23.54 -8.05
C GLN A 12 -5.83 -22.38 -8.87
N ASP A 13 -6.73 -21.56 -9.42
CA ASP A 13 -6.39 -20.41 -10.23
C ASP A 13 -5.61 -19.40 -9.38
N SER A 14 -4.29 -19.38 -9.53
CA SER A 14 -3.40 -18.48 -8.84
C SER A 14 -3.36 -17.13 -9.57
N SER A 15 -4.39 -16.28 -9.40
CA SER A 15 -4.29 -14.88 -9.88
C SER A 15 -5.25 -13.85 -9.27
N ASN A 16 -5.73 -14.03 -8.03
CA ASN A 16 -6.41 -12.95 -7.30
C ASN A 16 -5.66 -12.62 -6.01
N VAL A 17 -4.51 -11.96 -6.14
CA VAL A 17 -3.88 -11.29 -5.01
C VAL A 17 -4.81 -10.15 -4.59
N LEU A 18 -5.51 -10.36 -3.46
CA LEU A 18 -6.47 -9.42 -2.91
C LEU A 18 -5.77 -8.19 -2.33
N TRP A 19 -6.37 -7.03 -2.59
CA TRP A 19 -6.00 -5.79 -1.91
C TRP A 19 -6.55 -5.79 -0.49
N ILE A 20 -5.73 -5.35 0.45
CA ILE A 20 -6.09 -5.13 1.84
C ILE A 20 -6.33 -3.62 1.99
N GLU A 21 -7.58 -3.25 2.25
CA GLU A 21 -7.97 -1.86 2.50
C GLU A 21 -7.51 -1.42 3.89
N VAL A 22 -6.99 -0.21 3.99
CA VAL A 22 -6.56 0.41 5.24
C VAL A 22 -7.70 1.30 5.73
N TYR A 23 -8.09 1.13 7.00
CA TYR A 23 -9.06 2.03 7.62
C TYR A 23 -8.46 3.42 7.81
N ILE A 24 -9.18 4.45 7.38
CA ILE A 24 -8.74 5.84 7.43
C ILE A 24 -9.70 6.62 8.31
N ASN A 25 -9.17 7.13 9.41
CA ASN A 25 -9.87 8.07 10.25
C ASN A 25 -9.65 9.48 9.70
N LEU A 26 -10.73 10.10 9.19
CA LEU A 26 -10.65 11.43 8.58
C LEU A 26 -10.28 12.52 9.58
N ASP A 27 -10.66 12.39 10.85
CA ASP A 27 -10.32 13.38 11.88
C ASP A 27 -8.84 13.31 12.27
N GLU A 28 -8.27 12.10 12.30
CA GLU A 28 -6.81 11.91 12.42
C GLU A 28 -6.08 12.50 11.21
N ALA A 29 -6.58 12.26 9.99
CA ALA A 29 -5.98 12.82 8.78
C ALA A 29 -6.03 14.37 8.76
N LYS A 30 -7.12 14.98 9.23
CA LYS A 30 -7.21 16.45 9.39
C LYS A 30 -6.24 16.97 10.45
N THR A 31 -6.08 16.24 11.54
CA THR A 31 -5.10 16.59 12.59
C THR A 31 -3.69 16.55 12.02
N LEU A 32 -3.34 15.48 11.29
CA LEU A 32 -2.06 15.33 10.62
C LEU A 32 -1.81 16.44 9.57
N GLN A 33 -2.82 16.77 8.77
CA GLN A 33 -2.72 17.88 7.83
C GLN A 33 -2.42 19.20 8.56
N SER A 34 -3.05 19.45 9.71
CA SER A 34 -2.77 20.64 10.52
C SER A 34 -1.35 20.63 11.07
N GLU A 35 -0.82 19.48 11.51
CA GLU A 35 0.59 19.37 11.92
C GLU A 35 1.55 19.76 10.79
N VAL A 36 1.28 19.27 9.57
CA VAL A 36 2.04 19.58 8.35
C VAL A 36 1.98 21.04 7.96
N ASP A 37 0.80 21.65 8.01
CA ASP A 37 0.63 23.08 7.74
C ASP A 37 1.45 23.96 8.70
N ASN A 38 1.68 23.47 9.92
CA ASN A 38 2.51 24.15 10.93
C ASN A 38 4.00 23.78 10.84
N GLY A 39 4.42 23.08 9.78
CA GLY A 39 5.82 22.73 9.52
C GLY A 39 6.31 21.48 10.27
N HIS A 40 5.43 20.71 10.90
CA HIS A 40 5.77 19.42 11.50
C HIS A 40 5.53 18.28 10.51
N ARG A 41 6.23 17.14 10.66
CA ARG A 41 5.96 15.92 9.87
C ARG A 41 5.86 16.16 8.35
N VAL A 42 6.65 17.08 7.80
CA VAL A 42 6.58 17.49 6.39
C VAL A 42 6.79 16.34 5.40
N GLY A 43 7.36 15.22 5.85
CA GLY A 43 7.49 13.98 5.09
C GLY A 43 6.15 13.36 4.65
N GLU A 44 5.05 13.68 5.32
CA GLU A 44 3.71 13.21 4.97
C GLU A 44 3.21 13.81 3.64
N MET A 45 3.87 14.87 3.13
CA MET A 45 3.62 15.42 1.79
C MET A 45 4.34 14.63 0.68
N ASP A 46 5.30 13.77 1.03
CA ASP A 46 5.99 12.89 0.09
C ASP A 46 5.36 11.49 0.09
N PRO A 47 4.65 11.11 -0.98
CA PRO A 47 4.00 9.81 -1.04
C PRO A 47 4.97 8.62 -1.04
N VAL A 48 6.22 8.80 -1.48
CA VAL A 48 7.24 7.75 -1.42
C VAL A 48 7.67 7.53 0.02
N GLN A 49 7.91 8.63 0.76
CA GLN A 49 8.23 8.56 2.18
C GLN A 49 7.11 7.90 2.97
N VAL A 50 5.86 8.33 2.78
CA VAL A 50 4.67 7.73 3.44
C VAL A 50 4.56 6.23 3.14
N ALA A 51 4.84 5.82 1.89
CA ALA A 51 4.83 4.42 1.51
C ALA A 51 5.91 3.61 2.27
N HIS A 52 7.11 4.14 2.41
CA HIS A 52 8.21 3.49 3.14
C HIS A 52 7.91 3.40 4.64
N GLU A 53 7.42 4.49 5.24
CA GLU A 53 7.03 4.53 6.65
C GLU A 53 5.88 3.56 6.95
N PHE A 54 4.91 3.42 6.05
CA PHE A 54 3.85 2.42 6.20
C PHE A 54 4.39 0.98 6.24
N LEU A 55 5.34 0.63 5.36
CA LEU A 55 5.99 -0.68 5.40
C LEU A 55 6.68 -0.92 6.75
N ASN A 56 7.43 0.06 7.23
CA ASN A 56 8.18 -0.03 8.48
C ASN A 56 7.26 -0.12 9.70
N GLU A 57 6.33 0.82 9.85
CA GLU A 57 5.54 0.99 11.07
C GLU A 57 4.30 0.11 11.13
N LYS A 58 3.62 -0.13 9.99
CA LYS A 58 2.35 -0.86 9.96
C LYS A 58 2.52 -2.31 9.55
N LEU A 59 3.42 -2.59 8.60
CA LEU A 59 3.68 -3.97 8.15
C LEU A 59 4.88 -4.62 8.82
N ASN A 60 5.62 -3.88 9.66
CA ASN A 60 6.85 -4.33 10.32
C ASN A 60 7.89 -4.89 9.34
N ILE A 61 8.01 -4.25 8.18
CA ILE A 61 9.00 -4.51 7.13
C ILE A 61 10.06 -3.42 7.28
N ARG A 62 11.12 -3.75 8.00
CA ARG A 62 12.18 -2.80 8.40
C ARG A 62 13.42 -2.90 7.51
N GLU A 63 13.38 -3.78 6.53
CA GLU A 63 14.42 -4.03 5.55
C GLU A 63 14.58 -2.82 4.62
N ASP A 64 15.82 -2.57 4.20
CA ASP A 64 16.11 -1.54 3.20
C ASP A 64 15.34 -1.83 1.90
N ILE A 65 14.77 -0.78 1.31
CA ILE A 65 14.07 -0.86 0.03
C ILE A 65 15.10 -0.85 -1.10
N ASN A 66 15.31 -2.00 -1.73
CA ASN A 66 16.24 -2.15 -2.85
C ASN A 66 15.69 -1.54 -4.14
N GLU A 67 14.37 -1.57 -4.30
CA GLU A 67 13.70 -1.09 -5.50
C GLU A 67 12.35 -0.47 -5.16
N HIS A 68 12.09 0.70 -5.73
CA HIS A 68 10.78 1.33 -5.76
C HIS A 68 10.40 1.66 -7.21
N LYS A 69 9.16 1.37 -7.59
CA LYS A 69 8.63 1.66 -8.93
C LYS A 69 7.23 2.22 -8.81
N GLU A 70 6.96 3.29 -9.52
CA GLU A 70 5.59 3.78 -9.65
C GLU A 70 4.76 2.78 -10.47
N ILE A 71 3.53 2.53 -10.02
CA ILE A 71 2.56 1.67 -10.70
C ILE A 71 1.29 2.46 -11.00
N LYS A 72 0.52 1.98 -11.97
CA LYS A 72 -0.76 2.59 -12.33
C LYS A 72 -1.72 2.58 -11.13
N ALA A 73 -2.25 3.75 -10.79
CA ALA A 73 -3.28 3.96 -9.79
C ALA A 73 -4.50 4.67 -10.40
N GLY A 74 -5.56 4.87 -9.60
CA GLY A 74 -6.72 5.66 -10.00
C GLY A 74 -6.42 7.17 -10.10
N GLU A 75 -7.40 7.93 -10.59
CA GLU A 75 -7.32 9.39 -10.60
C GLU A 75 -7.21 9.93 -9.16
N GLY A 76 -6.27 10.85 -8.93
CA GLY A 76 -5.98 11.39 -7.59
C GLY A 76 -5.23 10.43 -6.67
N GLU A 77 -4.81 9.26 -7.16
CA GLU A 77 -4.05 8.27 -6.40
C GLU A 77 -2.61 8.17 -6.92
N LYS A 78 -1.72 7.68 -6.06
CA LYS A 78 -0.36 7.27 -6.43
C LYS A 78 -0.14 5.83 -6.03
N GLY A 79 0.52 5.07 -6.89
CA GLY A 79 0.82 3.67 -6.63
C GLY A 79 2.30 3.41 -6.64
N TYR A 80 2.79 2.62 -5.69
CA TYR A 80 4.18 2.17 -5.66
C TYR A 80 4.27 0.66 -5.47
N ARG A 81 5.19 0.04 -6.20
CA ARG A 81 5.73 -1.29 -5.93
C ARG A 81 7.07 -1.15 -5.22
N LEU A 82 7.18 -1.76 -4.06
CA LEU A 82 8.33 -1.72 -3.18
C LEU A 82 8.88 -3.14 -3.03
N THR A 83 10.19 -3.30 -3.23
CA THR A 83 10.90 -4.57 -3.05
C THR A 83 11.93 -4.38 -1.94
N PRO A 84 11.63 -4.77 -0.69
CA PRO A 84 12.60 -4.80 0.40
C PRO A 84 13.68 -5.84 0.15
N SER A 85 14.79 -5.74 0.88
CA SER A 85 15.95 -6.62 0.71
C SER A 85 15.72 -8.09 1.04
N ASP A 86 14.65 -8.42 1.79
CA ASP A 86 14.18 -9.80 1.98
C ASP A 86 13.49 -10.41 0.75
N GLY A 87 13.29 -9.62 -0.30
CA GLY A 87 12.72 -10.05 -1.56
C GLY A 87 11.20 -10.21 -1.58
N ARG A 88 10.48 -9.75 -0.53
CA ARG A 88 9.03 -9.51 -0.61
C ARG A 88 8.75 -8.46 -1.68
N ILE A 89 7.55 -8.47 -2.24
CA ILE A 89 7.09 -7.42 -3.14
C ILE A 89 5.77 -6.90 -2.61
N VAL A 90 5.74 -5.62 -2.27
CA VAL A 90 4.56 -4.96 -1.72
C VAL A 90 4.12 -3.89 -2.69
N GLU A 91 2.85 -3.90 -3.07
CA GLU A 91 2.25 -2.78 -3.78
C GLU A 91 1.37 -1.99 -2.83
N VAL A 92 1.48 -0.67 -2.86
CA VAL A 92 0.68 0.26 -2.05
C VAL A 92 0.02 1.28 -2.97
N ILE A 93 -1.20 1.70 -2.63
CA ILE A 93 -1.91 2.80 -3.26
C ILE A 93 -2.18 3.86 -2.20
N LEU A 94 -1.85 5.11 -2.51
CA LEU A 94 -2.00 6.28 -1.67
C LEU A 94 -2.92 7.31 -2.32
N PHE A 95 -3.53 8.17 -1.51
CA PHE A 95 -4.29 9.34 -1.94
C PHE A 95 -4.20 10.44 -0.90
N GLN A 96 -4.66 11.64 -1.25
CA GLN A 96 -4.72 12.75 -0.32
C GLN A 96 -6.16 12.94 0.20
N PRO A 97 -6.43 12.67 1.49
CA PRO A 97 -7.80 12.62 2.01
C PRO A 97 -8.38 13.99 2.40
N VAL A 98 -7.54 15.02 2.57
CA VAL A 98 -7.96 16.35 3.08
C VAL A 98 -7.94 17.42 1.99
N ARG A 99 -6.87 17.53 1.21
CA ARG A 99 -6.72 18.44 0.07
C ARG A 99 -5.87 17.78 -1.02
N THR A 100 -6.06 18.16 -2.28
CA THR A 100 -5.43 17.48 -3.44
C THR A 100 -4.34 18.30 -4.13
N ASP A 101 -3.87 19.38 -3.50
CA ASP A 101 -2.75 20.19 -3.99
C ASP A 101 -1.40 19.67 -3.47
N SER A 102 -0.31 20.36 -3.82
CA SER A 102 1.05 19.97 -3.45
C SER A 102 1.34 20.00 -1.94
N THR A 103 0.44 20.56 -1.12
CA THR A 103 0.57 20.63 0.34
C THR A 103 -0.30 19.59 1.06
N GLY A 104 -1.06 18.79 0.32
CA GLY A 104 -1.88 17.73 0.88
C GLY A 104 -1.05 16.57 1.39
N ILE A 105 -1.38 16.08 2.58
CA ILE A 105 -0.80 14.85 3.11
C ILE A 105 -1.24 13.64 2.29
N TRP A 106 -0.36 12.65 2.18
CA TRP A 106 -0.66 11.35 1.59
C TRP A 106 -1.00 10.35 2.68
N VAL A 107 -1.93 9.44 2.40
CA VAL A 107 -2.22 8.29 3.26
C VAL A 107 -2.32 7.03 2.41
N VAL A 108 -1.88 5.90 2.96
CA VAL A 108 -2.06 4.60 2.30
C VAL A 108 -3.53 4.19 2.37
N LYS A 109 -4.14 4.02 1.20
CA LYS A 109 -5.51 3.52 1.02
C LYS A 109 -5.60 2.02 1.14
N LYS A 110 -4.67 1.33 0.47
CA LYS A 110 -4.65 -0.13 0.38
C LYS A 110 -3.29 -0.64 -0.03
N TYR A 111 -3.04 -1.89 0.27
CA TYR A 111 -1.80 -2.57 -0.10
C TYR A 111 -2.04 -4.03 -0.46
N ARG A 112 -1.08 -4.67 -1.11
CA ARG A 112 -1.07 -6.12 -1.33
C ARG A 112 0.34 -6.67 -1.40
N PHE A 113 0.49 -7.93 -1.01
CA PHE A 113 1.71 -8.70 -1.21
C PHE A 113 1.62 -9.46 -2.52
N LEU A 114 2.57 -9.24 -3.44
CA LEU A 114 2.69 -10.10 -4.61
C LEU A 114 3.43 -11.37 -4.19
N ASN A 115 2.75 -12.51 -4.27
CA ASN A 115 3.42 -13.80 -4.15
C ASN A 115 4.39 -13.94 -5.31
N LYS A 116 5.62 -14.38 -5.01
CA LYS A 116 6.54 -14.91 -6.03
C LYS A 116 5.99 -16.23 -6.57
#